data_AF-A0AAN7F7Y9-F1
#
_entry.id   AF-A0AAN7F7Y9-F1
#
_cell.length_a   1.000
_cell.length_b   1.000
_cell.length_c   1.000
_cell.angle_alpha   90.00
_cell.angle_beta   90.00
_cell.angle_gamma   90.00
#
_symmetry.space_group_name_H-M   'P 1'
#
loop_
_entity.id
_entity.type
_entity.pdbx_description
1 polymer ?
#
loop_
_entity_poly.entity_id
_entity_poly.type
_entity_poly.pdbx_seq_one_letter_code
_entity_poly.pdbx_strand_id
1 'polypeptide(L)'
;MHNTMKEVAESEFYSKMTDQLRNDPDIQSNLKRVLGSHSHILMVIYALGSIEYSYRSQYQLAIALLLKNDFSSWIGEIEVFDPMFSPCDCLVMEELIL
;
A
#
# COMPACT_ATOMS: atom_id res chain seq x y z
N MET A 1 -13.30 3.57 3.51
CA MET A 1 -11.85 3.43 3.73
C MET A 1 -11.43 3.46 5.19
N HIS A 2 -11.81 4.46 5.99
CA HIS A 2 -11.40 4.53 7.40
C HIS A 2 -11.61 3.24 8.22
N ASN A 3 -12.82 2.65 8.18
CA ASN A 3 -13.11 1.40 8.88
C ASN A 3 -12.26 0.23 8.37
N THR A 4 -12.10 0.10 7.05
CA THR A 4 -11.27 -0.95 6.45
C THR A 4 -9.80 -0.82 6.86
N MET A 5 -9.25 0.40 6.89
CA MET A 5 -7.89 0.63 7.39
C MET A 5 -7.76 0.24 8.85
N LYS A 6 -8.75 0.55 9.68
CA LYS A 6 -8.76 0.12 11.08
C LYS A 6 -8.77 -1.40 11.21
N GLU A 7 -9.64 -2.08 10.47
CA GLU A 7 -9.69 -3.55 10.45
C GLU A 7 -8.38 -4.19 9.98
N VAL A 8 -7.74 -3.63 8.94
CA VAL A 8 -6.43 -4.10 8.47
C VAL A 8 -5.36 -3.86 9.53
N ALA A 9 -5.29 -2.67 10.11
CA ALA A 9 -4.29 -2.33 11.12
C ALA A 9 -4.38 -3.22 12.36
N GLU A 10 -5.59 -3.62 12.75
CA GLU A 10 -5.86 -4.54 13.87
C GLU A 10 -5.69 -6.03 13.49
N SER A 11 -5.48 -6.35 12.21
CA SER A 11 -5.37 -7.72 11.74
C SER A 11 -4.01 -8.37 12.06
N GLU A 12 -4.04 -9.67 12.37
CA GLU A 12 -2.82 -10.48 12.55
C GLU A 12 -1.96 -10.54 11.28
N PHE A 13 -2.61 -10.49 10.11
CA PHE A 13 -1.92 -10.44 8.83
C PHE A 13 -1.01 -9.21 8.73
N TYR A 14 -1.57 -8.03 9.00
CA TYR A 14 -0.83 -6.78 8.87
C TYR A 14 0.28 -6.68 9.94
N SER A 15 0.00 -7.10 11.17
CA SER A 15 1.00 -7.09 12.23
C SER A 15 2.20 -8.01 11.92
N LYS A 16 1.96 -9.23 11.41
CA LYS A 16 3.02 -10.14 10.98
C LYS A 16 3.81 -9.61 9.79
N MET A 17 3.13 -9.06 8.79
CA MET A 17 3.78 -8.47 7.62
C MET A 17 4.69 -7.30 8.00
N THR A 18 4.21 -6.39 8.84
CA THR A 18 5.01 -5.24 9.29
C THR A 18 6.15 -5.63 10.22
N ASP A 19 5.98 -6.64 11.07
CA ASP A 19 7.05 -7.23 11.85
C ASP A 19 8.17 -7.78 10.95
N GLN A 20 7.81 -8.54 9.90
CA GLN A 20 8.78 -9.05 8.92
C GLN A 20 9.52 -7.91 8.20
N LEU A 21 8.81 -6.88 7.72
CA LEU A 21 9.44 -5.72 7.07
C LEU A 21 10.41 -4.97 8.00
N ARG A 22 10.12 -4.92 9.31
CA ARG A 22 10.95 -4.23 10.29
C ARG A 22 12.13 -5.07 10.77
N ASN A 23 11.91 -6.36 11.02
CA ASN A 23 12.80 -7.13 11.87
C ASN A 23 13.50 -8.28 11.15
N ASP A 24 13.04 -8.72 9.98
CA ASP A 24 13.70 -9.76 9.21
C ASP A 24 14.99 -9.21 8.55
N PRO A 25 16.18 -9.75 8.89
CA PRO A 25 17.45 -9.24 8.37
C PRO A 25 17.61 -9.36 6.86
N ASP A 26 17.07 -10.43 6.26
CA ASP A 26 17.17 -10.68 4.82
C ASP A 26 16.24 -9.73 4.06
N ILE A 27 15.05 -9.48 4.57
CA ILE A 27 14.12 -8.48 4.01
C ILE A 27 14.73 -7.09 4.12
N GLN A 28 15.24 -6.69 5.29
CA GLN A 28 15.92 -5.41 5.52
C GLN A 28 17.10 -5.21 4.56
N SER A 29 17.95 -6.22 4.39
CA SER A 29 19.09 -6.20 3.48
C SER A 29 18.64 -6.00 2.03
N ASN A 30 17.60 -6.73 1.61
CA ASN A 30 17.03 -6.59 0.27
C ASN A 30 16.39 -5.22 0.05
N LEU A 31 15.64 -4.68 1.01
CA LEU A 31 15.04 -3.35 0.92
C LEU A 31 16.12 -2.26 0.80
N LYS A 32 17.18 -2.32 1.60
CA LYS A 32 18.32 -1.40 1.49
C LYS A 32 18.98 -1.47 0.12
N ARG A 33 19.14 -2.69 -0.43
CA ARG A 33 19.69 -2.89 -1.77
C ARG A 33 18.80 -2.31 -2.87
N VAL A 34 17.48 -2.49 -2.77
CA VAL A 34 16.51 -1.94 -3.72
C VAL A 34 16.46 -0.41 -3.64
N LEU A 35 16.46 0.14 -2.42
CA LEU A 35 16.45 1.59 -2.18
C LEU A 35 17.72 2.24 -2.75
N GLY A 36 18.88 1.59 -2.58
CA GLY A 36 20.16 2.06 -3.12
C GLY A 36 20.52 3.44 -2.56
N SER A 37 20.73 4.41 -3.45
CA SER A 37 20.98 5.81 -3.08
C SER A 37 19.72 6.69 -3.06
N HIS A 38 18.55 6.14 -3.36
CA HIS A 38 17.30 6.89 -3.35
C HIS A 38 16.82 7.09 -1.92
N SER A 39 16.11 8.19 -1.67
CA SER A 39 15.52 8.44 -0.35
C SER A 39 14.25 7.62 -0.13
N HIS A 40 13.51 7.32 -1.20
CA HIS A 40 12.24 6.60 -1.13
C HIS A 40 12.06 5.68 -2.35
N ILE A 41 11.21 4.66 -2.19
CA ILE A 41 10.64 3.89 -3.28
C ILE A 41 9.24 4.41 -3.62
N LEU A 42 8.88 4.30 -4.89
CA LEU A 42 7.50 4.44 -5.36
C LEU A 42 6.77 3.11 -5.14
N MET A 43 5.62 3.15 -4.47
CA MET A 43 4.74 1.99 -4.36
C MET A 43 3.77 1.99 -5.55
N VAL A 44 3.72 0.90 -6.31
CA VAL A 44 2.83 0.80 -7.47
C VAL A 44 1.82 -0.32 -7.24
N ILE A 45 0.53 0.01 -7.28
CA ILE A 45 -0.58 -0.94 -7.18
C ILE A 45 -1.11 -1.19 -8.59
N TYR A 46 -1.06 -2.44 -9.03
CA TYR A 46 -1.65 -2.87 -10.29
C TYR A 46 -2.99 -3.55 -10.05
N ALA A 47 -3.95 -3.29 -10.92
CA ALA A 47 -5.22 -4.00 -10.96
C ALA A 47 -6.00 -3.94 -9.62
N LEU A 48 -6.14 -2.73 -9.05
CA LEU A 48 -6.94 -2.48 -7.84
C LEU A 48 -8.45 -2.63 -8.10
N GLY A 49 -8.86 -2.57 -9.36
CA GLY A 49 -10.20 -2.48 -9.92
C GLY A 49 -11.10 -3.62 -9.49
N SER A 50 -12.33 -3.25 -9.18
CA SER A 50 -13.33 -4.11 -8.57
C SER A 50 -13.67 -5.30 -9.47
N ILE A 51 -13.36 -6.51 -9.00
CA ILE A 51 -14.26 -7.65 -9.24
C ILE A 51 -15.61 -7.25 -8.61
N GLU A 52 -16.74 -7.76 -9.11
CA GLU A 52 -18.14 -7.49 -8.75
C GLU A 52 -18.46 -7.15 -7.26
N TYR A 53 -17.57 -7.50 -6.33
CA TYR A 53 -17.58 -7.10 -4.92
C TYR A 53 -16.32 -6.28 -4.53
N SER A 54 -16.50 -4.99 -4.23
CA SER A 54 -15.46 -3.98 -3.95
C SER A 54 -14.63 -4.20 -2.68
N TYR A 55 -14.96 -5.20 -1.85
CA TYR A 55 -14.27 -5.44 -0.58
C TYR A 55 -12.79 -5.71 -0.79
N ARG A 56 -12.42 -6.53 -1.77
CA ARG A 56 -11.01 -6.90 -2.03
C ARG A 56 -10.14 -5.68 -2.34
N SER A 57 -10.64 -4.78 -3.18
CA SER A 57 -9.97 -3.53 -3.57
C SER A 57 -9.76 -2.61 -2.36
N GLN A 58 -10.74 -2.52 -1.46
CA GLN A 58 -10.61 -1.68 -0.26
C GLN A 58 -9.55 -2.21 0.71
N TYR A 59 -9.44 -3.53 0.91
CA TYR A 59 -8.39 -4.11 1.75
C TYR A 59 -7.00 -3.92 1.14
N GLN A 60 -6.84 -4.10 -0.18
CA GLN A 60 -5.58 -3.84 -0.88
C GLN A 60 -5.15 -2.36 -0.74
N LEU A 61 -6.08 -1.43 -0.97
CA LEU A 61 -5.81 -0.01 -0.79
C LEU A 61 -5.49 0.33 0.67
N ALA A 62 -6.21 -0.25 1.63
CA ALA A 62 -5.95 -0.05 3.05
C ALA A 62 -4.54 -0.50 3.45
N ILE A 63 -4.07 -1.65 2.94
CA ILE A 63 -2.70 -2.12 3.16
C ILE A 63 -1.69 -1.10 2.62
N ALA A 64 -1.87 -0.61 1.39
CA ALA A 64 -0.95 0.35 0.78
C ALA A 64 -0.86 1.67 1.55
N LEU A 65 -2.01 2.23 1.95
CA LEU A 65 -2.08 3.46 2.72
C LEU A 65 -1.44 3.30 4.11
N LEU A 66 -1.67 2.17 4.79
CA LEU A 66 -1.04 1.90 6.08
C LEU A 66 0.48 1.71 5.93
N LEU A 67 0.94 1.02 4.88
CA LEU A 67 2.37 0.87 4.60
C LEU A 67 3.04 2.24 4.35
N LYS A 68 2.44 3.12 3.53
CA LYS A 68 2.93 4.50 3.34
C LYS A 68 3.04 5.25 4.66
N ASN A 69 2.06 5.12 5.55
CA ASN A 69 2.08 5.77 6.86
C ASN A 69 3.19 5.21 7.77
N ASP A 70 3.23 3.89 7.94
CA ASP A 70 4.09 3.19 8.90
C ASP A 70 5.57 3.15 8.49
N PHE A 71 5.83 3.33 7.19
CA PHE A 71 7.15 3.26 6.57
C PHE A 71 7.47 4.49 5.71
N SER A 72 6.88 5.64 6.07
CA SER A 72 7.05 6.94 5.40
C SER A 72 8.51 7.41 5.24
N SER A 73 9.46 6.82 5.96
CA SER A 73 10.89 7.11 5.80
C SER A 73 11.52 6.54 4.53
N TRP A 74 10.86 5.57 3.87
CA TRP A 74 11.35 4.96 2.64
C TRP A 74 10.26 4.59 1.64
N ILE A 75 8.98 4.62 2.01
CA ILE A 75 7.86 4.56 1.06
C ILE A 75 7.42 6.00 0.79
N GLY A 76 7.59 6.43 -0.46
CA GLY A 76 7.21 7.76 -0.92
C GLY A 76 5.77 7.77 -1.43
N GLU A 77 5.61 8.04 -2.72
CA GLU A 77 4.30 8.08 -3.35
C GLU A 77 3.70 6.70 -3.61
N ILE A 78 2.38 6.67 -3.76
CA ILE A 78 1.64 5.52 -4.26
C ILE A 78 1.09 5.89 -5.64
N GLU A 79 1.30 5.02 -6.61
CA GLU A 79 0.66 5.09 -7.92
C GLU A 79 -0.26 3.89 -8.10
N VAL A 80 -1.44 4.11 -8.69
CA VAL A 80 -2.40 3.05 -8.99
C VAL A 80 -2.59 2.98 -10.50
N PHE A 81 -2.26 1.82 -11.06
CA PHE A 81 -2.51 1.53 -12.46
C PHE A 81 -3.60 0.48 -12.59
N ASP A 82 -4.75 0.93 -13.08
CA ASP A 82 -5.88 0.05 -13.31
C ASP A 82 -6.58 0.38 -14.65
N PRO A 83 -6.62 -0.57 -15.60
CA PRO A 83 -7.26 -0.33 -16.90
C PRO A 83 -8.80 -0.25 -16.81
N MET A 84 -9.40 -0.67 -15.70
CA MET A 84 -10.84 -0.68 -15.46
C MET A 84 -11.34 0.55 -14.72
N PHE A 85 -10.46 1.45 -14.26
CA PHE A 85 -10.87 2.68 -13.58
C PHE A 85 -11.66 3.59 -14.52
N SER A 86 -12.83 3.99 -14.04
CA SER A 86 -13.56 5.11 -14.62
C SER A 86 -12.90 6.44 -14.22
N PRO A 87 -13.20 7.55 -14.92
CA PRO A 87 -12.74 8.88 -14.49
C PRO A 87 -13.14 9.24 -13.04
N CYS A 88 -14.28 8.73 -12.56
CA CYS A 88 -14.69 8.93 -11.17
C CYS A 88 -13.78 8.18 -10.19
N ASP A 89 -13.38 6.94 -10.53
CA ASP A 89 -12.46 6.16 -9.71
C ASP A 89 -11.10 6.86 -9.61
N CYS A 90 -10.61 7.44 -10.71
CA CYS A 90 -9.38 8.23 -10.72
C CYS A 90 -9.45 9.42 -9.75
N LEU A 91 -10.54 10.21 -9.78
CA LEU A 91 -10.71 11.37 -8.89
C LEU A 91 -10.76 10.97 -7.41
N VAL A 92 -11.45 9.88 -7.09
CA VAL A 92 -11.51 9.35 -5.72
C VAL A 92 -10.14 8.85 -5.27
N MET A 93 -9.38 8.22 -6.16
CA MET A 93 -8.04 7.73 -5.85
C MET A 93 -7.05 8.88 -5.66
N GLU A 94 -7.14 9.94 -6.46
CA GLU A 94 -6.36 11.17 -6.26
C GLU A 94 -6.62 11.74 -4.86
N GLU A 95 -7.88 11.82 -4.39
CA GLU A 95 -8.19 12.32 -3.05
C GLU A 95 -7.69 11.41 -1.91
N LEU A 96 -7.61 10.09 -2.13
CA LEU A 96 -7.25 9.12 -1.10
C LEU A 96 -5.74 8.90 -0.94
N ILE A 97 -4.96 9.17 -1.98
CA ILE A 97 -3.54 8.81 -2.06
C ILE A 97 -2.61 10.03 -1.95
N LEU A 98 -3.10 11.21 -2.34
CA LEU A 98 -2.45 12.51 -2.12
C LEU A 98 -2.57 12.93 -0.65
#